data_AF-A0A3P1SU02-F1
#
_entry.id   AF-A0A3P1SU02-F1
#
_cell.length_a   1.000
_cell.length_b   1.000
_cell.length_c   1.000
_cell.angle_alpha   90.00
_cell.angle_beta   90.00
_cell.angle_gamma   90.00
#
_symmetry.space_group_name_H-M   'P 1'
#
loop_
_entity.id
_entity.type
_entity.pdbx_description
1 polymer ?
#
loop_
_entity_poly.entity_id
_entity_poly.type
_entity_poly.pdbx_seq_one_letter_code
_entity_poly.pdbx_strand_id
1 'polypeptide(L)'
;MTRKRKKRTGGGLTVYIDGPRRSEKMADPDSYESRKRKNLDQKKKTKSVYEKARAAEQSDKAASQARNTPLAEKIRRLKKAEAAKNEESDSE
;
A
#
# COMPACT_ATOMS: atom_id res chain seq x y z
N MET A 1 7.61 -8.48 -55.48
CA MET A 1 8.42 -8.99 -54.35
C MET A 1 8.30 -8.04 -53.16
N THR A 2 7.61 -8.41 -52.09
CA THR A 2 7.47 -7.55 -50.89
C THR A 2 8.42 -8.00 -49.78
N ARG A 3 9.25 -7.08 -49.25
CA ARG A 3 10.16 -7.35 -48.13
C ARG A 3 9.35 -7.34 -46.81
N LYS A 4 9.21 -8.51 -46.18
CA LYS A 4 8.55 -8.66 -44.88
C LYS A 4 9.50 -8.21 -43.75
N ARG A 5 9.14 -7.16 -42.99
CA ARG A 5 9.95 -6.65 -41.88
C ARG A 5 9.83 -7.54 -40.63
N LYS A 6 10.94 -7.78 -39.93
CA LYS A 6 11.00 -8.53 -38.66
C LYS A 6 10.14 -7.84 -37.60
N LYS A 7 9.07 -8.51 -37.14
CA LYS A 7 8.24 -8.05 -36.03
C LYS A 7 8.91 -8.47 -34.71
N ARG A 8 8.93 -7.57 -33.72
CA ARG A 8 9.46 -7.84 -32.36
C ARG A 8 8.61 -8.82 -31.54
N THR A 9 7.39 -9.11 -31.98
CA THR A 9 6.44 -10.04 -31.36
C THR A 9 6.67 -11.49 -31.79
N GLY A 10 7.94 -11.95 -31.78
CA GLY A 10 8.35 -13.24 -32.34
C GLY A 10 8.17 -14.45 -31.41
N GLY A 11 7.76 -14.25 -30.16
CA GLY A 11 7.43 -15.34 -29.25
C GLY A 11 5.93 -15.51 -29.17
N GLY A 12 5.41 -16.66 -29.60
CA GLY A 12 4.07 -17.07 -29.21
C GLY A 12 3.98 -17.08 -27.68
N LEU A 13 2.82 -16.69 -27.12
CA LEU A 13 2.57 -16.87 -25.69
C LEU A 13 2.86 -18.33 -25.35
N THR A 14 3.77 -18.56 -24.40
CA THR A 14 4.01 -19.89 -23.87
C THR A 14 2.73 -20.36 -23.18
N VAL A 15 1.96 -21.18 -23.91
CA VAL A 15 0.79 -21.85 -23.36
C VAL A 15 1.33 -23.01 -22.53
N TYR A 16 1.35 -22.83 -21.21
CA TYR A 16 1.63 -23.92 -20.28
C TYR A 16 0.46 -24.91 -20.38
N ILE A 17 0.75 -26.14 -20.81
CA ILE A 17 -0.25 -27.20 -21.01
C ILE A 17 -0.89 -27.58 -19.66
N ASP A 18 -0.11 -27.58 -18.57
CA ASP A 18 -0.55 -27.92 -17.21
C ASP A 18 -0.88 -26.71 -16.31
N GLY A 19 -0.91 -25.49 -16.87
CA GLY A 19 -1.21 -24.31 -16.07
C GLY A 19 -2.71 -24.15 -15.79
N PRO A 20 -3.12 -23.77 -14.57
CA PRO A 20 -4.53 -23.48 -14.30
C PRO A 20 -5.02 -22.35 -15.22
N ARG A 21 -6.21 -22.53 -15.76
CA ARG A 21 -6.82 -21.60 -16.72
C ARG A 21 -7.07 -20.25 -16.05
N ARG A 22 -7.16 -19.20 -16.86
CA ARG A 22 -7.49 -17.86 -16.35
C ARG A 22 -8.85 -17.84 -15.65
N SER A 23 -9.83 -18.64 -16.11
CA SER A 23 -11.13 -18.79 -15.46
C SER A 23 -11.03 -19.41 -14.07
N GLU A 24 -10.22 -20.45 -13.91
CA GLU A 24 -9.98 -21.13 -12.64
C GLU A 24 -9.28 -20.19 -11.65
N LYS A 25 -8.23 -19.48 -12.12
CA LYS A 25 -7.55 -18.45 -11.32
C LYS A 25 -8.47 -17.30 -10.89
N MET A 26 -9.58 -17.07 -11.58
CA MET A 26 -10.55 -16.02 -11.23
C MET A 26 -11.69 -16.54 -10.35
N ALA A 27 -11.96 -17.85 -10.39
CA ALA A 27 -12.93 -18.49 -9.51
C ALA A 27 -12.42 -18.53 -8.06
N ASP A 28 -11.11 -18.72 -7.88
CA ASP A 28 -10.49 -18.70 -6.56
C ASP A 28 -10.47 -17.29 -5.95
N PRO A 29 -11.06 -17.07 -4.76
CA PRO A 29 -11.12 -15.75 -4.14
C PRO A 29 -9.76 -15.20 -3.70
N ASP A 30 -8.80 -16.09 -3.42
CA ASP A 30 -7.46 -15.78 -2.87
C ASP A 30 -6.35 -15.79 -3.93
N SER A 31 -6.67 -16.21 -5.15
CA SER A 31 -5.74 -16.14 -6.28
C SER A 31 -5.28 -14.71 -6.56
N TYR A 32 -4.06 -14.59 -7.07
CA TYR A 32 -3.44 -13.30 -7.41
C TYR A 32 -4.28 -12.50 -8.42
N GLU A 33 -4.84 -13.16 -9.42
CA GLU A 33 -5.66 -12.52 -10.45
C GLU A 33 -6.97 -11.93 -9.86
N SER A 34 -7.60 -12.65 -8.94
CA SER A 34 -8.77 -12.18 -8.20
C SER A 34 -8.45 -10.98 -7.30
N ARG A 35 -7.33 -11.04 -6.57
CA ARG A 35 -6.82 -9.91 -5.77
C ARG A 35 -6.53 -8.68 -6.63
N LYS A 36 -5.91 -8.88 -7.79
CA LYS A 36 -5.61 -7.80 -8.74
C LYS A 36 -6.90 -7.13 -9.25
N ARG A 37 -7.93 -7.90 -9.61
CA ARG A 37 -9.24 -7.35 -10.02
C ARG A 37 -9.89 -6.55 -8.88
N LYS A 38 -10.02 -7.15 -7.70
CA LYS A 38 -10.58 -6.48 -6.51
C LYS A 38 -9.88 -5.15 -6.23
N ASN A 39 -8.55 -5.11 -6.30
CA ASN A 39 -7.77 -3.88 -6.10
C ASN A 39 -8.03 -2.82 -7.18
N LEU A 40 -8.15 -3.22 -8.46
CA LEU A 40 -8.49 -2.28 -9.53
C LEU A 40 -9.90 -1.73 -9.37
N ASP A 41 -10.85 -2.56 -8.96
CA ASP A 41 -12.23 -2.13 -8.73
C ASP A 41 -12.32 -1.19 -7.51
N GLN A 42 -11.57 -1.48 -6.44
CA GLN A 42 -11.44 -0.58 -5.29
C GLN A 42 -10.80 0.76 -5.67
N LYS A 43 -9.80 0.77 -6.57
CA LYS A 43 -9.18 2.02 -7.07
C LYS A 43 -10.14 2.86 -7.92
N LYS A 44 -11.02 2.21 -8.69
CA LYS A 44 -12.04 2.89 -9.50
C LYS A 44 -13.16 3.48 -8.66
N LYS A 45 -13.48 2.86 -7.51
CA LYS A 45 -14.48 3.37 -6.58
C LYS A 45 -13.99 4.67 -5.95
N THR A 46 -14.66 5.77 -6.26
CA THR A 46 -14.42 7.06 -5.62
C THR A 46 -14.97 7.01 -4.19
N LYS A 47 -14.07 7.15 -3.20
CA LYS A 47 -14.47 7.19 -1.79
C LYS A 47 -15.22 8.47 -1.48
N SER A 48 -16.26 8.38 -0.65
CA SER A 48 -16.97 9.56 -0.14
C SER A 48 -16.09 10.37 0.80
N VAL A 49 -16.46 11.63 1.09
CA VAL A 49 -15.72 12.49 2.03
C VAL A 49 -15.65 11.86 3.42
N TYR A 50 -16.76 11.27 3.89
CA TYR A 50 -16.84 10.57 5.17
C TYR A 50 -15.89 9.37 5.23
N GLU A 51 -15.85 8.55 4.17
CA GLU A 51 -14.94 7.39 4.11
C GLU A 51 -13.47 7.81 4.09
N LYS A 52 -13.14 8.93 3.45
CA LYS A 52 -11.79 9.50 3.47
C LYS A 52 -11.40 9.96 4.87
N ALA A 53 -12.30 10.66 5.58
CA ALA A 53 -12.06 11.11 6.95
C ALA A 53 -11.84 9.92 7.90
N ARG A 54 -12.72 8.91 7.84
CA ARG A 54 -12.58 7.69 8.65
C ARG A 54 -11.29 6.92 8.36
N ALA A 55 -10.88 6.86 7.09
CA ALA A 55 -9.62 6.22 6.72
C ALA A 55 -8.40 6.97 7.26
N ALA A 56 -8.43 8.31 7.28
CA ALA A 56 -7.38 9.14 7.87
C ALA A 56 -7.26 8.91 9.38
N GLU A 57 -8.38 8.89 10.11
CA GLU A 57 -8.38 8.60 11.55
C GLU A 57 -7.82 7.21 11.88
N GLN A 58 -8.11 6.21 11.04
CA GLN A 58 -7.56 4.86 11.20
C GLN A 58 -6.07 4.80 10.87
N SER A 59 -5.60 5.52 9.85
CA SER A 59 -4.17 5.60 9.55
C SER A 59 -3.39 6.35 10.62
N ASP A 60 -3.99 7.37 11.25
CA ASP A 60 -3.36 8.11 12.34
C ASP A 60 -3.27 7.27 13.61
N LYS A 61 -4.28 6.44 13.90
CA LYS A 61 -4.24 5.43 14.96
C LYS A 61 -3.20 4.33 14.69
N ALA A 62 -2.98 3.96 13.44
CA ALA A 62 -1.93 3.01 13.06
C ALA A 62 -0.53 3.65 13.03
N ALA A 63 -0.42 4.94 12.72
CA ALA A 63 0.84 5.69 12.81
C ALA A 63 1.22 6.00 14.27
N SER A 64 0.23 6.08 15.18
CA SER A 64 0.45 6.17 16.62
C SER A 64 0.89 4.84 17.26
N GLN A 65 0.83 3.72 16.53
CA GLN A 65 1.72 2.57 16.81
C GLN A 65 3.15 2.98 16.46
N ALA A 66 3.72 3.71 17.42
CA ALA A 66 5.10 4.07 17.59
C ALA A 66 6.05 3.07 16.90
N ARG A 67 6.68 3.50 15.81
CA ARG A 67 7.87 2.80 15.34
C ARG A 67 8.90 2.85 16.46
N ASN A 68 9.26 1.70 17.01
CA ASN A 68 10.30 1.55 18.04
C ASN A 68 11.68 1.68 17.39
N THR A 69 12.00 2.88 16.89
CA THR A 69 13.32 3.20 16.37
C THR A 69 14.12 3.99 17.41
N PRO A 70 15.45 3.86 17.44
CA PRO A 70 16.30 4.62 18.36
C PRO A 70 16.12 6.14 18.23
N LEU A 71 15.87 6.62 17.01
CA LEU A 71 15.60 8.04 16.76
C LEU A 71 14.26 8.49 17.37
N ALA A 72 13.22 7.65 17.28
CA ALA A 72 11.93 7.96 17.89
C ALA A 72 12.03 8.05 19.42
N GLU A 73 12.83 7.19 20.06
CA GLU A 73 13.11 7.27 21.49
C GLU A 73 13.88 8.54 21.87
N LYS A 74 14.89 8.91 21.07
CA LYS A 74 15.64 10.15 21.27
C LYS A 74 14.72 11.38 21.18
N ILE A 75 13.85 11.44 20.18
CA ILE A 75 12.87 12.53 20.02
C ILE A 75 11.93 12.60 21.22
N ARG A 76 11.44 11.46 21.74
CA ARG A 76 10.61 11.42 22.96
C ARG A 76 11.36 11.94 24.18
N ARG A 77 12.63 11.56 24.35
CA ARG A 77 13.47 12.02 25.47
C ARG A 77 13.70 13.54 25.41
N LEU A 78 14.01 14.07 24.23
CA LEU A 78 14.20 15.51 24.04
C LEU A 78 12.92 16.30 24.31
N LYS A 79 11.77 15.87 23.79
CA LYS A 79 10.48 16.53 24.05
C LYS A 79 10.11 16.53 25.54
N LYS A 80 10.39 15.44 26.26
CA LYS A 80 10.18 15.38 27.73
C LYS A 80 11.09 16.36 28.47
N ALA A 81 12.34 16.48 28.05
CA ALA A 81 13.28 17.42 28.65
C ALA A 81 12.92 18.89 28.36
N GLU A 82 12.44 19.18 27.15
CA GLU A 82 11.94 20.52 26.79
C GLU A 82 10.67 20.89 27.56
N ALA A 83 9.73 19.95 27.71
CA ALA A 83 8.52 20.18 28.50
C ALA A 83 8.84 20.46 29.97
N ALA A 84 9.75 19.69 30.57
CA ALA A 84 10.17 19.91 31.96
C ALA A 84 10.85 21.28 32.15
N LYS A 85 11.67 21.71 31.18
CA LYS A 85 12.30 23.04 31.22
C LYS A 85 11.30 24.18 31.10
N ASN A 86 10.28 24.03 30.26
CA ASN A 86 9.24 25.04 30.11
C ASN A 86 8.37 25.14 31.39
N GLU A 87 8.04 24.01 32.03
CA GLU A 87 7.30 24.02 33.29
C GLU A 87 8.11 24.65 34.44
N GLU A 88 9.42 24.42 34.48
CA GLU A 88 10.32 25.03 35.47
C GLU A 88 10.44 26.55 35.24
N SER A 89 10.49 27.01 33.98
CA SER A 89 10.55 28.45 33.63
C SER A 89 9.25 29.23 33.81
N ASP A 90 8.09 28.57 33.85
CA ASP A 90 6.79 29.22 34.14
C ASP A 90 6.51 29.28 35.66
N SER A 91 7.35 28.63 36.48
CA SER A 91 7.19 28.53 37.94
C SER A 91 8.11 29.44 38.76
N GLU A 92 8.91 30.29 38.11
CA GLU A 92 9.88 31.23 38.69
C GLU A 92 9.61 32.67 38.23
#